data_AF-A0A7Y2I3D6-F1
#
_entry.id   AF-A0A7Y2I3D6-F1
#
_cell.length_a   1.000
_cell.length_b   1.000
_cell.length_c   1.000
_cell.angle_alpha   90.00
_cell.angle_beta   90.00
_cell.angle_gamma   90.00
#
_symmetry.space_group_name_H-M   'P 1'
#
loop_
_entity.id
_entity.type
_entity.pdbx_description
1 polymer ?
#
loop_
_entity_poly.entity_id
_entity_poly.type
_entity_poly.pdbx_seq_one_letter_code
_entity_poly.pdbx_strand_id
1 'polypeptide(L)'
;MLEITDTISIPERELEFTQIRASGPGGQHVNKVATAVQLRFDITSSSLPEYCKNRLRGLNDRRITEDGVIIIKAQQFRSLDQNKADATQRLR
;
A
#
# COMPACT_ATOMS: atom_id res chain seq x y z
N MET A 1 2.58 -8.70 11.33
CA MET A 1 3.06 -7.33 11.64
C MET A 1 4.06 -6.94 10.57
N LEU A 2 4.04 -5.69 10.10
CA LEU A 2 5.02 -5.14 9.17
C LEU A 2 6.04 -4.30 9.93
N GLU A 3 7.30 -4.72 9.92
CA GLU A 3 8.40 -4.01 10.58
C GLU A 3 9.01 -2.99 9.60
N ILE A 4 8.90 -1.71 9.92
CA ILE A 4 9.47 -0.61 9.13
C ILE A 4 10.88 -0.30 9.62
N THR A 5 11.02 -0.12 10.94
CA THR A 5 12.31 0.06 11.63
C THR A 5 12.36 -0.79 12.89
N ASP A 6 13.53 -0.85 13.54
CA ASP A 6 13.75 -1.53 14.82
C ASP A 6 12.76 -1.09 15.92
N THR A 7 12.27 0.15 15.83
CA THR A 7 11.34 0.75 16.80
C THR A 7 9.92 0.94 16.27
N ILE A 8 9.69 0.75 14.98
CA ILE A 8 8.41 1.05 14.32
C ILE A 8 7.90 -0.21 13.63
N SER A 9 6.80 -0.73 14.17
CA SER A 9 6.04 -1.83 13.60
C SER A 9 4.60 -1.39 13.36
N ILE A 10 4.09 -1.71 12.17
CA ILE A 10 2.72 -1.47 11.76
C ILE A 10 1.97 -2.80 11.85
N PRO A 11 0.94 -2.93 12.69
CA PRO A 11 0.13 -4.13 12.73
C PRO A 11 -0.65 -4.29 11.42
N GLU A 12 -0.76 -5.52 10.91
CA GLU A 12 -1.44 -5.79 9.62
C GLU A 12 -2.91 -5.35 9.61
N ARG A 13 -3.54 -5.22 10.78
CA ARG A 13 -4.90 -4.68 10.93
C ARG A 13 -5.02 -3.20 10.51
N GLU A 14 -3.92 -2.45 10.54
CA GLU A 14 -3.86 -1.05 10.08
C GLU A 14 -3.58 -0.97 8.56
N LEU A 15 -3.23 -2.09 7.92
CA LEU A 15 -2.99 -2.18 6.49
C LEU A 15 -4.27 -2.67 5.80
N GLU A 16 -4.91 -1.76 5.07
CA GLU A 16 -6.11 -2.09 4.30
C GLU A 16 -5.70 -2.56 2.89
N PHE A 17 -5.95 -3.83 2.59
CA PHE A 17 -5.68 -4.41 1.27
C PHE A 17 -6.99 -4.58 0.50
N THR A 18 -7.18 -3.80 -0.56
CA THR A 18 -8.33 -3.90 -1.45
C THR A 18 -7.93 -4.55 -2.77
N GLN A 19 -8.66 -5.58 -3.20
CA GLN A 19 -8.53 -6.09 -4.56
C GLN A 19 -9.14 -5.12 -5.55
N ILE A 20 -8.37 -4.71 -6.55
CA ILE A 20 -8.83 -3.81 -7.60
C ILE A 20 -8.81 -4.53 -8.95
N ARG A 21 -9.64 -4.08 -9.88
CA ARG A 21 -9.58 -4.56 -11.27
C ARG A 21 -8.36 -3.94 -11.95
N ALA A 22 -7.55 -4.77 -12.60
CA ALA A 22 -6.43 -4.27 -13.40
C ALA A 22 -6.99 -3.45 -14.56
N SER A 23 -6.75 -2.13 -14.55
CA SER A 23 -7.11 -1.24 -15.65
C SER A 23 -5.96 -1.22 -16.64
N GLY A 24 -6.02 -2.09 -17.66
CA GLY A 24 -5.12 -2.09 -18.81
C GLY A 24 -5.94 -2.03 -20.11
N PRO A 25 -5.43 -1.40 -21.18
CA PRO A 25 -6.13 -1.35 -22.47
C PRO A 25 -6.42 -2.78 -22.93
N GLY A 26 -7.71 -3.06 -23.16
CA GLY A 26 -8.25 -4.39 -23.41
C GLY A 26 -7.67 -5.03 -24.67
N GLY A 27 -6.60 -5.81 -24.51
CA GLY A 27 -6.08 -6.72 -25.52
C GLY A 27 -6.48 -8.16 -25.16
N GLN A 28 -7.50 -8.67 -25.85
CA GLN A 28 -7.91 -10.07 -26.11
C GLN A 28 -7.92 -11.13 -24.98
N HIS A 29 -7.52 -10.84 -23.74
CA HIS A 29 -7.51 -11.77 -22.60
C HIS A 29 -7.97 -11.09 -21.28
N VAL A 30 -9.01 -10.26 -21.35
CA VAL A 30 -9.50 -9.41 -20.24
C VAL A 30 -10.29 -10.15 -19.14
N ASN A 31 -10.34 -11.49 -19.18
CA ASN A 31 -10.99 -12.32 -18.16
C ASN A 31 -10.06 -12.69 -16.99
N LYS A 32 -8.97 -11.95 -16.79
CA LYS A 32 -7.98 -12.31 -15.78
C LYS A 32 -8.46 -11.84 -14.41
N VAL A 33 -8.59 -12.80 -13.51
CA VAL A 33 -8.97 -12.64 -12.09
C VAL A 33 -8.37 -11.36 -11.49
N ALA A 34 -9.09 -10.67 -10.60
CA ALA A 34 -8.65 -9.42 -10.00
C ALA A 34 -7.42 -9.66 -9.08
N THR A 35 -6.24 -9.73 -9.68
CA THR A 35 -4.98 -9.97 -8.97
C THR A 35 -4.35 -8.67 -8.48
N ALA A 36 -4.78 -7.54 -9.02
CA ALA A 36 -4.27 -6.24 -8.61
C ALA A 36 -4.73 -5.92 -7.19
N VAL A 37 -3.80 -5.41 -6.39
CA VAL A 37 -4.00 -5.07 -4.99
C VAL A 37 -3.71 -3.59 -4.81
N GLN A 38 -4.59 -2.91 -4.10
CA GLN A 38 -4.35 -1.60 -3.56
C GLN A 38 -4.15 -1.73 -2.05
N LEU A 39 -2.98 -1.35 -1.58
CA LEU A 39 -2.69 -1.19 -0.16
C LEU A 39 -2.96 0.27 0.21
N ARG A 40 -3.74 0.47 1.26
CA ARG A 40 -4.00 1.76 1.87
C ARG A 40 -3.53 1.71 3.32
N PHE A 41 -2.74 2.70 3.72
CA PHE A 41 -2.25 2.85 5.07
C PHE A 41 -2.44 4.28 5.56
N ASP A 42 -3.17 4.46 6.65
CA ASP A 42 -3.52 5.76 7.19
C ASP A 42 -2.49 6.19 8.25
N ILE A 43 -1.56 7.09 7.88
CA ILE A 43 -0.51 7.54 8.79
C ILE A 43 -1.13 8.32 9.96
N THR A 44 -2.14 9.13 9.69
CA THR A 44 -2.78 10.00 10.69
C THR A 44 -3.47 9.17 11.77
N SER A 45 -4.23 8.14 11.40
CA SER A 45 -4.92 7.25 12.35
C SER A 45 -4.04 6.11 12.91
N SER A 46 -2.86 5.87 12.32
CA SER A 46 -1.98 4.81 12.80
C SER A 46 -1.41 5.05 14.19
N SER A 47 -0.95 3.95 14.79
CA SER A 47 -0.20 3.91 16.05
C SER A 47 1.22 4.53 15.94
N LEU A 48 1.56 5.16 14.82
CA LEU A 48 2.87 5.77 14.61
C LEU A 48 3.09 6.97 15.56
N PRO A 49 4.34 7.22 15.99
CA PRO A 49 4.69 8.41 16.75
C PRO A 49 4.50 9.70 15.94
N GLU A 50 4.18 10.81 16.62
CA GLU A 50 3.98 12.12 15.97
C GLU A 50 5.20 12.60 15.17
N TYR A 51 6.43 12.29 15.62
CA TYR A 51 7.64 12.65 14.88
C TYR A 51 7.72 11.96 13.51
N CYS A 52 7.21 10.72 13.39
CA CYS A 52 7.12 10.01 12.13
C CYS A 52 6.05 10.64 11.24
N LYS A 53 4.88 10.94 11.80
CA LYS A 53 3.78 11.59 11.07
C LYS A 53 4.23 12.93 10.48
N ASN A 54 4.96 13.74 11.26
CA ASN A 54 5.51 15.01 10.81
C ASN A 54 6.57 14.85 9.72
N ARG A 55 7.48 13.86 9.84
CA ARG A 55 8.44 13.56 8.76
C ARG A 55 7.74 13.10 7.49
N LEU A 56 6.73 12.24 7.60
CA LEU A 56 5.97 11.73 6.45
C LEU A 56 5.16 12.85 5.79
N ARG A 57 4.57 13.78 6.55
CA ARG A 57 3.93 14.99 5.97
C ARG A 57 4.92 15.90 5.26
N GLY A 58 6.17 15.96 5.72
CA GLY A 58 7.24 16.72 5.07
C GLY A 58 7.87 16.01 3.86
N LEU A 59 7.61 14.70 3.69
CA LEU A 59 8.06 13.96 2.52
C LEU A 59 7.11 14.24 1.36
N ASN A 60 7.65 14.87 0.31
CA ASN A 60 6.91 15.16 -0.91
C ASN A 60 6.80 13.91 -1.80
N ASP A 61 6.35 12.79 -1.23
CA ASP A 61 6.16 11.53 -1.93
C ASP A 61 4.80 11.51 -2.61
N ARG A 62 4.75 11.18 -3.91
CA ARG A 62 3.51 11.11 -4.69
C ARG A 62 2.55 10.00 -4.25
N ARG A 63 2.99 9.10 -3.36
CA ARG A 63 2.18 8.02 -2.80
C ARG A 63 1.39 8.45 -1.56
N ILE A 64 1.77 9.56 -0.92
CA ILE A 64 1.10 10.11 0.26
C ILE A 64 0.07 11.12 -0.22
N THR A 65 -1.18 10.97 0.22
CA THR A 65 -2.24 11.97 0.01
C THR A 65 -2.13 13.12 1.01
N GLU A 66 -2.77 14.25 0.71
CA GLU A 66 -2.82 15.41 1.62
C GLU A 66 -3.41 15.08 3.00
N ASP A 67 -4.30 14.08 3.05
CA ASP A 67 -4.92 13.56 4.27
C ASP A 67 -3.94 12.73 5.14
N GLY A 68 -2.75 12.42 4.61
CA GLY A 68 -1.74 11.59 5.27
C GLY A 68 -1.99 10.10 5.07
N VAL A 69 -2.54 9.70 3.93
CA VAL A 69 -2.80 8.30 3.59
C VAL A 69 -1.83 7.85 2.52
N ILE A 70 -1.11 6.76 2.77
CA ILE A 70 -0.27 6.10 1.77
C ILE A 70 -1.15 5.18 0.93
N ILE A 71 -1.12 5.36 -0.39
CA ILE A 71 -1.80 4.49 -1.34
C ILE A 71 -0.76 3.85 -2.27
N ILE A 72 -0.65 2.53 -2.21
CA ILE A 72 0.26 1.74 -3.04
C ILE A 72 -0.56 0.79 -3.90
N LYS A 73 -0.33 0.82 -5.22
CA LYS A 73 -0.97 -0.10 -6.17
C LYS A 73 0.07 -1.11 -6.66
N ALA A 74 -0.24 -2.39 -6.48
CA ALA A 74 0.57 -3.52 -6.91
C ALA A 74 -0.23 -4.39 -7.88
N GLN A 75 0.24 -4.44 -9.13
CA GLN A 75 -0.39 -5.22 -10.20
C GLN A 75 0.65 -5.87 -11.13
N GLN A 76 1.89 -5.98 -10.63
CA GLN A 76 3.03 -6.48 -11.40
C GLN A 76 2.92 -7.99 -11.64
N PHE A 77 2.34 -8.72 -10.69
CA PHE A 77 2.28 -10.18 -10.71
C PHE A 77 0.89 -10.70 -11.11
N ARG A 78 0.86 -11.95 -11.56
CA ARG A 78 -0.37 -12.69 -11.90
C ARG A 78 -1.02 -13.37 -10.69
N SER A 79 -0.46 -13.19 -9.49
CA SER A 79 -0.95 -13.80 -8.25
C SER A 79 -1.28 -12.72 -7.24
N LEU A 80 -2.42 -12.83 -6.57
CA LEU A 80 -2.84 -11.91 -5.52
C LEU A 80 -1.80 -11.81 -4.41
N ASP A 81 -1.31 -12.96 -3.94
CA ASP A 81 -0.38 -13.05 -2.84
C ASP A 81 0.94 -12.34 -3.14
N GLN A 82 1.46 -12.54 -4.37
CA GLN A 82 2.66 -11.84 -4.85
C GLN A 82 2.43 -10.33 -4.94
N ASN A 83 1.25 -9.87 -5.38
CA ASN A 83 0.95 -8.44 -5.40
C ASN A 83 0.76 -7.86 -3.99
N LYS A 84 0.20 -8.62 -3.03
CA LYS A 84 0.16 -8.21 -1.62
C LYS A 84 1.58 -8.05 -1.07
N ALA A 85 2.45 -9.03 -1.29
CA ALA A 85 3.83 -8.98 -0.85
C ALA A 85 4.59 -7.79 -1.47
N ASP A 86 4.42 -7.53 -2.78
CA ASP A 86 4.98 -6.36 -3.47
C ASP A 86 4.47 -5.04 -2.86
N ALA A 87 3.17 -4.93 -2.58
CA ALA A 87 2.61 -3.73 -1.96
C ALA A 87 3.20 -3.47 -0.57
N THR A 88 3.31 -4.51 0.25
CA THR A 88 3.92 -4.46 1.59
C THR A 88 5.41 -4.11 1.50
N GLN A 89 6.14 -4.68 0.55
CA GLN A 89 7.56 -4.39 0.35
C GLN A 89 7.80 -2.95 -0.11
N ARG A 90 6.88 -2.35 -0.88
CA ARG A 90 6.94 -0.94 -1.28
C ARG A 90 6.59 0.04 -0.17
N LEU A 91 5.92 -0.43 0.89
CA LEU A 91 5.58 0.37 2.07
C LEU A 91 6.76 0.44 3.04
N ARG A 92 7.54 -0.64 3.17
CA ARG A 92 8.74 -0.72 4.00
C ARG A 92 9.82 0.24 3.51
#